data_AF-A0A529MMI1-F1
#
_entry.id   AF-A0A529MMI1-F1
#
_cell.length_a   1.000
_cell.length_b   1.000
_cell.length_c   1.000
_cell.angle_alpha   90.00
_cell.angle_beta   90.00
_cell.angle_gamma   90.00
#
_symmetry.space_group_name_H-M   'P 1'
#
loop_
_entity.id
_entity.type
_entity.pdbx_description
1 polymer ?
#
loop_
_entity_poly.entity_id
_entity_poly.type
_entity_poly.pdbx_seq_one_letter_code
_entity_poly.pdbx_strand_id
1 'polypeptide(L)'
;YQTVGGTVDLYDSMGMVKEQVVTAGTIVLRTNVTNKPYDDKRVRNAIQLAVDNETVLKLGYSGLGQVAENHHVCPIHPEYYELPKVPRDLAKAKALMAEAGQTDHEFELISYDADYVKDPADV
;
A
#
# COMPACT_ATOMS: atom_id res chain seq x y z
N TYR A 1 -9.87 -21.83 2.08
CA TYR A 1 -10.51 -20.69 2.76
C TYR A 1 -9.39 -19.85 3.34
N GLN A 2 -9.39 -18.54 3.14
CA GLN A 2 -8.36 -17.63 3.67
C GLN A 2 -8.98 -16.80 4.79
N THR A 3 -8.30 -16.75 5.94
CA THR A 3 -8.67 -15.88 7.06
C THR A 3 -7.80 -14.62 7.00
N VAL A 4 -8.40 -13.45 7.16
CA VAL A 4 -7.73 -12.14 7.04
C VAL A 4 -8.06 -11.23 8.22
N GLY A 5 -7.20 -10.25 8.49
CA GLY A 5 -7.43 -9.18 9.47
C GLY A 5 -7.78 -9.70 10.87
N GLY A 6 -8.71 -9.00 11.54
CA GLY A 6 -9.11 -9.30 12.94
C GLY A 6 -9.75 -10.68 13.16
N THR A 7 -10.15 -11.38 12.09
CA THR A 7 -10.65 -12.76 12.22
C THR A 7 -9.52 -13.74 12.58
N VAL A 8 -8.27 -13.41 12.25
CA VAL A 8 -7.11 -14.23 12.63
C VAL A 8 -6.94 -14.26 14.15
N ASP A 9 -7.01 -13.10 14.81
CA ASP A 9 -6.90 -13.00 16.27
C ASP A 9 -8.02 -13.77 16.97
N LEU A 10 -9.24 -13.76 16.41
CA LEU A 10 -10.36 -14.54 16.91
C LEU A 10 -10.06 -16.04 16.87
N TYR A 11 -9.59 -16.58 15.74
CA TYR A 11 -9.26 -18.01 15.63
C TYR A 11 -8.04 -18.42 16.45
N ASP A 12 -7.05 -17.55 16.58
CA ASP A 12 -5.93 -17.74 17.51
C ASP A 12 -6.44 -17.86 18.96
N SER A 13 -7.40 -17.02 19.38
CA SER A 13 -8.02 -17.09 20.71
C SER A 13 -8.80 -18.40 20.95
N MET A 14 -9.27 -19.04 19.87
CA MET A 14 -9.97 -20.32 19.90
C MET A 14 -9.03 -21.52 19.87
N GLY A 15 -7.71 -21.31 19.79
CA GLY A 15 -6.70 -22.38 19.76
C GLY A 15 -6.66 -23.17 18.45
N MET A 16 -7.12 -22.59 17.35
CA MET A 16 -7.05 -23.24 16.03
C MET A 16 -5.61 -23.31 15.53
N VAL A 17 -5.31 -24.30 14.68
CA VAL A 17 -4.00 -24.41 14.02
C VAL A 17 -3.89 -23.32 12.94
N LYS A 18 -2.83 -22.52 13.03
CA LYS A 18 -2.51 -21.47 12.05
C LYS A 18 -1.38 -21.92 11.13
N GLU A 19 -1.64 -21.88 9.83
CA GLU A 19 -0.63 -22.01 8.78
C GLU A 19 -0.54 -20.69 8.02
N GLN A 20 0.68 -20.23 7.75
CA GLN A 20 0.93 -19.00 7.01
C GLN A 20 1.85 -19.28 5.83
N VAL A 21 1.44 -18.79 4.66
CA VAL A 21 2.24 -18.83 3.44
C VAL A 21 2.21 -17.47 2.78
N VAL A 22 3.36 -17.02 2.29
CA VAL A 22 3.46 -15.79 1.50
C VAL A 22 2.86 -16.06 0.12
N THR A 23 2.02 -15.14 -0.36
CA THR A 23 1.44 -15.20 -1.71
C THR A 23 1.92 -14.01 -2.54
N ALA A 24 1.66 -14.04 -3.85
CA ALA A 24 1.92 -12.90 -4.73
C ALA A 24 0.83 -11.80 -4.66
N GLY A 25 -0.16 -11.95 -3.78
CA GLY A 25 -1.22 -10.95 -3.60
C GLY A 25 -0.64 -9.64 -3.05
N THR A 26 -0.89 -8.53 -3.75
CA THR A 26 -0.38 -7.21 -3.39
C THR A 26 -1.51 -6.17 -3.48
N ILE A 27 -1.69 -5.39 -2.42
CA ILE A 27 -2.57 -4.21 -2.43
C ILE A 27 -1.84 -3.09 -3.17
N VAL A 28 -2.54 -2.42 -4.08
CA VAL A 28 -1.96 -1.34 -4.90
C VAL A 28 -2.91 -0.15 -4.96
N LEU A 29 -2.37 1.04 -4.76
CA LEU A 29 -3.03 2.29 -5.12
C LEU A 29 -2.65 2.64 -6.55
N ARG A 30 -3.62 3.01 -7.38
CA ARG A 30 -3.40 3.42 -8.77
C ARG A 30 -4.07 4.75 -9.05
N THR A 31 -3.30 5.65 -9.65
CA THR A 31 -3.80 6.92 -10.16
C THR A 31 -4.22 6.77 -11.62
N ASN A 32 -5.28 7.46 -12.04
CA ASN A 32 -5.68 7.50 -13.44
C ASN A 32 -4.77 8.45 -14.24
N VAL A 33 -3.73 7.90 -14.87
CA VAL A 33 -2.63 8.67 -15.51
C VAL A 33 -3.04 9.54 -16.70
N THR A 34 -4.26 9.42 -17.22
CA THR A 34 -4.77 10.28 -18.30
C THR A 34 -5.59 11.47 -17.77
N ASN A 35 -5.82 11.54 -16.47
CA ASN A 35 -6.57 12.61 -15.81
C ASN A 35 -5.64 13.49 -14.98
N LYS A 36 -5.85 14.81 -15.06
CA LYS A 36 -5.15 15.76 -14.19
C LYS A 36 -5.57 15.56 -12.73
N PRO A 37 -4.66 15.71 -11.76
CA PRO A 37 -3.23 16.06 -11.93
C PRO A 37 -2.30 14.83 -12.06
N TYR A 38 -2.86 13.63 -12.21
CA TYR A 38 -2.12 12.38 -12.20
C TYR A 38 -1.38 12.09 -13.50
N ASP A 39 -1.60 12.88 -14.56
CA ASP A 39 -0.79 12.88 -15.78
C ASP A 39 0.65 13.33 -15.50
N ASP A 40 0.86 14.18 -14.50
CA ASP A 40 2.19 14.56 -14.02
C ASP A 40 2.83 13.46 -13.17
N LYS A 41 3.98 12.95 -13.61
CA LYS A 41 4.74 11.94 -12.86
C LYS A 41 5.19 12.41 -11.47
N ARG A 42 5.38 13.72 -11.28
CA ARG A 42 5.80 14.30 -10.00
C ARG A 42 4.73 14.11 -8.94
N VAL A 43 3.46 14.28 -9.31
CA VAL A 43 2.30 14.04 -8.43
C VAL A 43 2.26 12.58 -8.01
N ARG A 44 2.39 11.65 -8.97
CA ARG A 44 2.38 10.20 -8.67
C ARG A 44 3.54 9.79 -7.76
N ASN A 45 4.74 10.32 -8.02
CA ASN A 45 5.91 10.07 -7.18
C ASN A 45 5.73 10.69 -5.78
N ALA A 46 5.12 11.87 -5.67
CA ALA A 46 4.83 12.49 -4.39
C ALA A 46 3.86 11.64 -3.55
N ILE A 47 2.80 11.11 -4.18
CA ILE A 47 1.86 10.20 -3.53
C ILE A 47 2.61 8.97 -2.99
N GLN A 48 3.43 8.32 -3.81
CA GLN A 48 4.22 7.16 -3.38
C GLN A 48 5.15 7.47 -2.20
N LEU A 49 5.85 8.61 -2.24
CA LEU A 49 6.78 9.02 -1.18
C LEU A 49 6.08 9.46 0.11
N ALA A 50 4.80 9.85 0.04
CA ALA A 50 4.03 10.27 1.20
C ALA A 50 3.54 9.09 2.06
N VAL A 51 3.39 7.91 1.44
CA VAL A 51 2.80 6.71 2.05
C VAL A 51 3.81 5.95 2.90
N ASP A 52 3.34 5.44 4.03
CA ASP A 52 4.07 4.50 4.89
C ASP A 52 3.50 3.08 4.69
N ASN A 53 4.21 2.25 3.93
CA ASN A 53 3.75 0.90 3.61
C ASN A 53 3.67 -0.02 4.84
N GLU A 54 4.47 0.22 5.90
CA GLU A 54 4.37 -0.55 7.14
C GLU A 54 3.06 -0.23 7.88
N THR A 55 2.71 1.06 7.94
CA THR A 55 1.45 1.51 8.54
C THR A 55 0.25 0.96 7.76
N VAL A 56 0.30 0.98 6.41
CA VAL A 56 -0.76 0.40 5.56
C VAL A 56 -0.94 -1.10 5.83
N LEU A 57 0.16 -1.87 5.87
CA LEU A 57 0.12 -3.30 6.16
C LEU A 57 -0.44 -3.59 7.57
N LYS A 58 -0.08 -2.77 8.55
CA LYS A 58 -0.57 -2.91 9.92
C LYS A 58 -2.07 -2.65 10.01
N LEU A 59 -2.56 -1.57 9.41
CA LEU A 59 -3.96 -1.18 9.49
C LEU A 59 -4.87 -2.13 8.70
N GLY A 60 -4.49 -2.51 7.47
CA GLY A 60 -5.33 -3.40 6.65
C GLY A 60 -5.17 -4.89 6.94
N TYR A 61 -3.98 -5.34 7.34
CA TYR A 61 -3.70 -6.78 7.42
C TYR A 61 -3.11 -7.22 8.76
N SER A 62 -3.19 -6.38 9.79
CA SER A 62 -2.66 -6.68 11.14
C SER A 62 -1.18 -7.07 11.12
N GLY A 63 -0.40 -6.60 10.12
CA GLY A 63 1.00 -6.96 9.97
C GLY A 63 1.26 -8.35 9.39
N LEU A 64 0.22 -9.11 9.00
CA LEU A 64 0.32 -10.51 8.57
C LEU A 64 0.74 -10.69 7.11
N GLY A 65 1.80 -10.00 6.68
CA GLY A 65 2.29 -10.04 5.31
C GLY A 65 3.73 -9.55 5.18
N GLN A 66 4.11 -9.19 3.97
CA GLN A 66 5.39 -8.52 3.71
C GLN A 66 5.13 -7.07 3.32
N VAL A 67 6.00 -6.17 3.78
CA VAL A 67 5.94 -4.75 3.43
C VAL A 67 6.18 -4.60 1.94
N ALA A 68 5.30 -3.88 1.24
CA ALA A 68 5.41 -3.70 -0.19
C ALA A 68 6.67 -2.90 -0.56
N GLU A 69 7.42 -3.38 -1.56
CA GLU A 69 8.65 -2.75 -2.05
C GLU A 69 8.41 -1.73 -3.16
N ASN A 70 7.14 -1.39 -3.42
CA ASN A 70 6.72 -0.44 -4.44
C ASN A 70 7.06 -0.86 -5.89
N HIS A 71 7.16 -2.17 -6.14
CA HIS A 71 7.22 -2.79 -7.48
C HIS A 71 6.38 -4.08 -7.55
N HIS A 72 6.16 -4.60 -8.76
CA HIS A 72 5.15 -5.63 -9.01
C HIS A 72 5.61 -7.08 -8.75
N VAL A 73 6.93 -7.31 -8.76
CA VAL A 73 7.48 -8.67 -8.60
C VAL A 73 7.75 -8.93 -7.12
N CYS A 74 7.09 -9.94 -6.56
CA CYS A 74 7.25 -10.32 -5.14
C CYS A 74 8.46 -11.26 -4.94
N PRO A 75 9.04 -11.33 -3.73
CA PRO A 75 10.24 -12.13 -3.45
C PRO A 75 10.11 -13.64 -3.71
N ILE A 76 8.90 -14.18 -3.73
CA ILE A 76 8.65 -15.61 -4.02
C ILE A 76 8.64 -15.91 -5.53
N HIS A 77 8.60 -14.89 -6.39
CA HIS A 77 8.58 -15.09 -7.83
C HIS A 77 9.98 -15.44 -8.35
N PRO A 78 10.16 -16.43 -9.24
CA PRO A 78 11.48 -16.85 -9.72
C PRO A 78 12.30 -15.73 -10.39
N GLU A 79 11.62 -14.73 -10.97
CA GLU A 79 12.24 -13.58 -11.63
C GLU A 79 12.38 -12.35 -10.71
N TYR A 80 12.24 -12.52 -9.40
CA TYR A 80 12.45 -11.44 -8.45
C TYR A 80 13.86 -10.87 -8.56
N TYR A 81 13.94 -9.54 -8.58
CA TYR A 81 15.19 -8.80 -8.51
C TYR A 81 15.02 -7.67 -7.50
N GLU A 82 15.87 -7.66 -6.46
CA GLU A 82 15.82 -6.63 -5.43
C GLU A 82 16.18 -5.27 -6.04
N LEU A 83 15.26 -4.31 -5.90
CA LEU A 83 15.49 -2.92 -6.29
C LEU A 83 15.84 -2.08 -5.06
N PRO A 84 16.53 -0.93 -5.25
CA PRO A 84 16.72 0.02 -4.17
C PRO A 84 15.38 0.41 -3.55
N LYS A 85 15.27 0.26 -2.24
CA LYS A 85 14.05 0.61 -1.50
C LYS A 85 13.71 2.08 -1.71
N VAL A 86 12.42 2.37 -1.88
CA VAL A 86 11.88 3.72 -1.93
C VAL A 86 11.30 4.05 -0.56
N PRO A 87 12.05 4.73 0.33
CA PRO A 87 11.56 5.08 1.65
C PRO A 87 10.51 6.20 1.57
N ARG A 88 9.68 6.29 2.60
CA ARG A 88 8.82 7.44 2.82
C ARG A 88 9.67 8.71 3.00
N ASP A 89 9.33 9.75 2.25
CA ASP A 89 10.01 11.05 2.29
C ASP A 89 8.99 12.18 2.11
N LEU A 90 8.48 12.69 3.23
CA LEU A 90 7.48 13.76 3.25
C LEU A 90 8.02 15.08 2.73
N ALA A 91 9.32 15.36 2.91
CA ALA A 91 9.93 16.59 2.46
C ALA A 91 9.99 16.62 0.93
N LYS A 92 10.47 15.53 0.33
CA LYS A 92 10.51 15.37 -1.12
C LYS A 92 9.11 15.27 -1.73
N ALA A 93 8.17 14.59 -1.09
CA ALA A 93 6.78 14.55 -1.55
C ALA A 93 6.18 15.97 -1.64
N LYS A 94 6.33 16.78 -0.58
CA LYS A 94 5.87 18.18 -0.57
C LYS A 94 6.55 19.04 -1.65
N ALA A 95 7.86 18.87 -1.83
CA ALA A 95 8.60 19.58 -2.89
C ALA A 95 8.07 19.24 -4.29
N LEU A 96 7.85 17.96 -4.59
CA LEU A 96 7.30 17.51 -5.87
C LEU A 96 5.88 18.04 -6.11
N MET A 97 5.03 18.09 -5.07
CA MET A 97 3.70 18.68 -5.16
C MET A 97 3.75 20.19 -5.44
N ALA A 98 4.69 20.92 -4.82
CA ALA A 98 4.90 22.35 -5.09
C ALA A 98 5.42 22.60 -6.51
N GLU A 99 6.39 21.81 -6.97
CA GLU A 99 6.89 21.89 -8.35
C GLU A 99 5.82 21.57 -9.40
N ALA A 100 4.86 20.70 -9.05
CA ALA A 100 3.71 20.37 -9.89
C ALA A 100 2.57 21.41 -9.79
N GLY A 101 2.64 22.36 -8.85
CA GLY A 101 1.59 23.33 -8.59
C GLY A 101 0.30 22.70 -8.01
N GLN A 102 0.43 21.63 -7.24
CA GLN A 102 -0.68 20.82 -6.70
C GLN A 102 -0.74 20.82 -5.17
N THR A 103 -0.09 21.76 -4.48
CA THR A 103 -0.03 21.79 -3.01
C THR A 103 -1.39 21.79 -2.32
N ASP A 104 -2.38 22.42 -2.95
CA ASP A 104 -3.74 22.56 -2.41
C ASP A 104 -4.73 21.57 -3.06
N HIS A 105 -4.23 20.57 -3.78
CA HIS A 105 -5.07 19.58 -4.42
C HIS A 105 -5.63 18.58 -3.39
N GLU A 106 -6.94 18.44 -3.38
CA GLU A 106 -7.64 17.41 -2.61
C GLU A 106 -7.71 16.12 -3.44
N PHE A 107 -7.23 15.02 -2.88
CA PHE A 107 -7.25 13.70 -3.52
C PHE A 107 -8.45 12.90 -3.04
N GLU A 108 -9.23 12.37 -3.98
CA GLU A 108 -10.27 11.38 -3.69
C GLU A 108 -9.70 9.96 -3.81
N LEU A 109 -9.76 9.20 -2.71
CA LEU A 109 -9.35 7.80 -2.68
C LEU A 109 -10.59 6.89 -2.80
N ILE A 110 -10.65 6.11 -3.86
CA ILE A 110 -11.73 5.15 -4.11
C ILE A 110 -11.25 3.76 -3.68
N SER A 111 -11.88 3.19 -2.67
CA SER A 111 -11.63 1.83 -2.16
C SER A 111 -12.84 0.91 -2.40
N TYR A 112 -12.68 -0.39 -2.14
CA TYR A 112 -13.78 -1.36 -2.14
C TYR A 112 -13.95 -1.98 -0.76
N ASP A 113 -15.13 -2.54 -0.47
CA ASP A 113 -15.52 -3.11 0.83
C ASP A 113 -14.85 -4.47 1.10
N ALA A 114 -13.53 -4.46 1.24
CA ALA A 114 -12.80 -5.50 1.94
C ALA A 114 -11.97 -4.86 3.04
N ASP A 115 -12.06 -5.37 4.26
CA ASP A 115 -11.42 -4.80 5.46
C ASP A 115 -9.96 -4.42 5.20
N TYR A 116 -9.21 -5.31 4.54
CA TYR A 116 -7.78 -5.07 4.26
C TYR A 116 -7.45 -3.95 3.27
N VAL A 117 -8.44 -3.46 2.51
CA VAL A 117 -8.32 -2.29 1.64
C VAL A 117 -9.04 -1.07 2.21
N LYS A 118 -10.20 -1.29 2.84
CA LYS A 118 -11.02 -0.24 3.42
C LYS A 118 -10.38 0.37 4.66
N ASP A 119 -9.91 -0.46 5.58
CA ASP A 119 -9.35 -0.02 6.86
C ASP A 119 -8.15 0.95 6.69
N PRO A 120 -7.14 0.69 5.83
CA PRO A 120 -6.06 1.65 5.62
C PRO A 120 -6.45 2.85 4.72
N ALA A 121 -7.62 2.82 4.07
CA ALA A 121 -8.11 3.92 3.23
C ALA A 121 -8.96 4.94 4.01
N ASP A 122 -9.55 4.54 5.14
CA ASP A 122 -10.45 5.36 5.96
C ASP A 122 -9.73 6.22 7.03
N VAL A 123 -8.41 6.10 7.18
CA VAL A 123 -7.61 6.73 8.24
C VAL A 123 -6.65 7.80 7.75
#